data_AF-A0A495T4K7-F1
#
_entry.id   AF-A0A495T4K7-F1
#
_cell.length_a   1.000
_cell.length_b   1.000
_cell.length_c   1.000
_cell.angle_alpha   90.00
_cell.angle_beta   90.00
_cell.angle_gamma   90.00
#
_symmetry.space_group_name_H-M   'P 1'
#
loop_
_entity.id
_entity.type
_entity.pdbx_description
1 polymer ?
#
loop_
_entity_poly.entity_id
_entity_poly.type
_entity_poly.pdbx_seq_one_letter_code
_entity_poly.pdbx_strand_id
1 'polypeptide(L)'
;MDVNYTQTQSTVPSPAVVASAAAAAVVPPAAAVPDVPVVPVAPKPADELQAKQARLRETQDQIAALNKTAHALQADVTQMEAKAKEVADTAAAYDATLQPLKKRLDAVKTTLVQKLTAALAVIKDDQARIDGVVADFDKSLAAKAKDAVDATAASVKAAADTKAAQSALQAAQVAYTEVKGWANQLTASVTAAENLVARTIIAETQGDYIALYVLVREAQALLPKDPPPSTADHGDAVQKAQDAVVAAQQTVDKATANAAQAAENAASTQKAADAAKASRMIDLLAAVAKAPAAEGKS
;
A
#
# COMPACT_ATOMS: atom_id res chain seq x y z
N MET A 1 -20.94 10.84 15.29
CA MET A 1 -21.39 9.87 14.28
C MET A 1 -20.20 9.58 13.41
N ASP A 2 -19.38 8.66 13.88
CA ASP A 2 -18.11 8.30 13.26
C ASP A 2 -18.35 7.27 12.16
N VAL A 3 -17.98 7.61 10.93
CA VAL A 3 -17.94 6.66 9.82
C VAL A 3 -16.48 6.53 9.41
N ASN A 4 -15.89 5.43 9.84
CA ASN A 4 -14.50 5.07 9.62
C ASN A 4 -14.42 4.27 8.30
N TYR A 5 -13.89 4.86 7.24
CA TYR A 5 -13.61 4.17 5.97
C TYR A 5 -12.18 3.63 6.00
N THR A 6 -12.04 2.32 6.19
CA THR A 6 -10.78 1.61 5.91
C THR A 6 -10.87 0.98 4.53
N GLN A 7 -10.05 1.49 3.61
CA GLN A 7 -9.88 0.99 2.25
C GLN A 7 -8.68 0.05 2.24
N THR A 8 -8.92 -1.26 2.10
CA THR A 8 -7.87 -2.25 1.85
C THR A 8 -7.91 -2.69 0.40
N GLN A 9 -6.87 -2.31 -0.37
CA GLN A 9 -6.59 -2.86 -1.69
C GLN A 9 -6.14 -4.32 -1.55
N SER A 10 -6.79 -5.22 -2.27
CA SER A 10 -6.42 -6.64 -2.35
C SER A 10 -5.96 -6.96 -3.77
N THR A 11 -4.66 -7.18 -3.94
CA THR A 11 -4.04 -7.69 -5.16
C THR A 11 -4.13 -9.21 -5.17
N VAL A 12 -4.86 -9.77 -6.14
CA VAL A 12 -5.01 -11.22 -6.34
C VAL A 12 -3.96 -11.69 -7.37
N PRO A 13 -3.12 -12.69 -7.07
CA PRO A 13 -2.46 -13.50 -8.10
C PRO A 13 -3.29 -14.74 -8.44
N SER A 14 -3.37 -15.03 -9.73
CA SER A 14 -4.08 -16.15 -10.36
C SER A 14 -3.46 -17.52 -10.01
N PRO A 15 -4.24 -18.60 -9.75
CA PRO A 15 -3.68 -19.93 -9.59
C PRO A 15 -3.62 -20.69 -10.92
N ALA A 16 -2.43 -21.23 -11.21
CA ALA A 16 -2.20 -22.18 -12.29
C ALA A 16 -2.67 -23.59 -11.87
N VAL A 17 -3.34 -24.23 -12.82
CA VAL A 17 -3.87 -25.59 -12.81
C VAL A 17 -2.74 -26.62 -12.69
N VAL A 18 -2.87 -27.60 -11.79
CA VAL A 18 -2.06 -28.84 -11.87
C VAL A 18 -2.99 -30.04 -11.91
N ALA A 19 -2.86 -30.78 -13.02
CA ALA A 19 -3.66 -31.92 -13.39
C ALA A 19 -3.21 -33.22 -12.70
N SER A 20 -4.21 -34.06 -12.45
CA SER A 20 -4.13 -35.45 -12.00
C SER A 20 -3.64 -36.38 -13.12
N ALA A 21 -2.81 -37.38 -12.78
CA ALA A 21 -2.62 -38.58 -13.61
C ALA A 21 -2.30 -39.81 -12.73
N ALA A 22 -2.97 -40.92 -13.03
CA ALA A 22 -2.93 -42.18 -12.32
C ALA A 22 -2.21 -43.29 -13.12
N ALA A 23 -1.72 -44.29 -12.36
CA ALA A 23 -1.57 -45.72 -12.65
C ALA A 23 -0.57 -46.25 -13.69
N ALA A 24 0.28 -47.21 -13.25
CA ALA A 24 0.47 -48.53 -13.90
C ALA A 24 1.31 -49.47 -13.02
N ALA A 25 0.90 -50.74 -12.95
CA ALA A 25 1.52 -51.85 -12.21
C ALA A 25 2.43 -52.70 -13.11
N VAL A 26 3.53 -53.26 -12.58
CA VAL A 26 4.23 -54.43 -13.14
C VAL A 26 4.92 -55.26 -12.01
N VAL A 27 4.77 -56.58 -12.10
CA VAL A 27 5.42 -57.71 -11.37
C VAL A 27 5.62 -58.82 -12.45
N PRO A 28 6.44 -59.92 -12.37
CA PRO A 28 7.52 -60.48 -11.49
C PRO A 28 8.82 -60.85 -12.33
N PRO A 29 9.75 -61.83 -12.04
CA PRO A 29 9.86 -62.89 -11.01
C PRO A 29 11.24 -63.14 -10.33
N ALA A 30 11.25 -64.20 -9.49
CA ALA A 30 12.16 -64.57 -8.41
C ALA A 30 13.50 -65.26 -8.79
N ALA A 31 14.49 -65.21 -7.88
CA ALA A 31 15.41 -66.30 -7.53
C ALA A 31 16.11 -66.02 -6.18
N ALA A 32 16.32 -67.09 -5.40
CA ALA A 32 16.77 -67.09 -4.00
C ALA A 32 18.27 -67.36 -3.83
N VAL A 33 18.88 -66.88 -2.72
CA VAL A 33 20.05 -67.47 -2.01
C VAL A 33 19.98 -67.04 -0.52
N PRO A 34 20.40 -67.87 0.47
CA PRO A 34 19.96 -67.76 1.87
C PRO A 34 20.98 -67.07 2.80
N ASP A 35 20.54 -66.96 4.06
CA ASP A 35 21.34 -66.93 5.30
C ASP A 35 21.58 -65.56 5.97
N VAL A 36 20.76 -65.27 6.99
CA VAL A 36 21.07 -65.16 8.45
C VAL A 36 19.77 -64.63 9.10
N PRO A 37 19.18 -65.29 10.12
CA PRO A 37 17.98 -64.78 10.78
C PRO A 37 18.37 -63.60 11.69
N VAL A 38 18.37 -62.39 11.15
CA VAL A 38 18.17 -61.19 11.98
C VAL A 38 16.67 -61.14 12.27
N VAL A 39 16.30 -61.59 13.47
CA VAL A 39 14.95 -61.45 14.02
C VAL A 39 14.54 -59.97 13.86
N PRO A 40 13.50 -59.63 13.08
CA PRO A 40 12.91 -58.31 13.20
C PRO A 40 12.32 -58.29 14.60
N VAL A 41 12.91 -57.48 15.48
CA VAL A 41 12.32 -57.17 16.78
C VAL A 41 10.92 -56.66 16.48
N ALA A 42 9.91 -57.49 16.74
CA ALA A 42 8.52 -57.07 16.63
C ALA A 42 8.39 -55.80 17.50
N PRO A 43 7.88 -54.69 16.95
CA PRO A 43 7.74 -53.47 17.73
C PRO A 43 6.98 -53.80 19.00
N LYS A 44 7.47 -53.32 20.15
CA LYS A 44 6.77 -53.63 21.41
C LYS A 44 5.35 -53.04 21.28
N PRO A 45 4.31 -53.67 21.83
CA PRO A 45 2.95 -53.15 21.77
C PRO A 45 2.81 -51.67 22.23
N ALA A 46 3.73 -51.21 23.10
CA ALA A 46 3.86 -49.81 23.49
C ALA A 46 4.26 -48.89 22.32
N ASP A 47 5.20 -49.32 21.47
CA ASP A 47 5.67 -48.58 20.29
C ASP A 47 4.57 -48.49 19.23
N GLU A 48 3.78 -49.57 19.03
CA GLU A 48 2.63 -49.56 18.13
C GLU A 48 1.48 -48.68 18.61
N LEU A 49 1.18 -48.69 19.92
CA LEU A 49 0.17 -47.82 20.52
C LEU A 49 0.57 -46.36 20.36
N GLN A 50 1.84 -46.03 20.62
CA GLN A 50 2.37 -44.69 20.45
C GLN A 50 2.29 -44.24 18.98
N ALA A 51 2.62 -45.12 18.03
CA ALA A 51 2.49 -44.84 16.60
C ALA A 51 1.02 -44.61 16.18
N LYS A 52 0.07 -45.39 16.69
CA LYS A 52 -1.37 -45.21 16.42
C LYS A 52 -1.93 -43.93 17.06
N GLN A 53 -1.49 -43.59 18.27
CA GLN A 53 -1.87 -42.33 18.93
C GLN A 53 -1.32 -41.12 18.18
N ALA A 54 -0.08 -41.16 17.70
CA ALA A 54 0.50 -40.12 16.86
C ALA A 54 -0.29 -39.94 15.55
N ARG A 55 -0.66 -41.05 14.89
CA ARG A 55 -1.45 -41.03 13.65
C ARG A 55 -2.89 -40.55 13.85
N LEU A 56 -3.51 -40.87 14.99
CA LEU A 56 -4.82 -40.33 15.35
C LEU A 56 -4.76 -38.81 15.53
N ARG A 57 -3.72 -38.31 16.22
CA ARG A 57 -3.51 -36.87 16.42
C ARG A 57 -3.26 -36.14 15.10
N GLU A 58 -2.41 -36.70 14.24
CA GLU A 58 -2.18 -36.18 12.89
C GLU A 58 -3.48 -36.11 12.07
N THR A 59 -4.32 -37.15 12.15
CA THR A 59 -5.61 -37.18 11.46
C THR A 59 -6.57 -36.12 12.02
N GLN A 60 -6.60 -35.92 13.34
CA GLN A 60 -7.40 -34.88 13.98
C GLN A 60 -6.94 -33.47 13.56
N ASP A 61 -5.64 -33.24 13.48
CA ASP A 61 -5.06 -31.97 13.01
C ASP A 61 -5.39 -31.72 11.52
N GLN A 62 -5.37 -32.77 10.68
CA GLN A 62 -5.80 -32.69 9.28
C GLN A 62 -7.29 -32.35 9.15
N ILE A 63 -8.16 -32.95 9.96
CA ILE A 63 -9.60 -32.64 9.98
C ILE A 63 -9.83 -31.17 10.41
N ALA A 64 -9.11 -30.70 11.43
CA ALA A 64 -9.20 -29.31 11.86
C ALA A 64 -8.74 -28.34 10.75
N ALA A 65 -7.67 -28.66 10.04
CA ALA A 65 -7.18 -27.87 8.90
C ALA A 65 -8.18 -27.86 7.73
N LEU A 66 -8.81 -29.00 7.41
CA LEU A 66 -9.84 -29.09 6.39
C LEU A 66 -11.09 -28.31 6.76
N ASN A 67 -11.55 -28.38 8.01
CA ASN A 67 -12.70 -27.58 8.49
C ASN A 67 -12.41 -26.07 8.42
N LYS A 68 -11.20 -25.65 8.80
CA LYS A 68 -10.77 -24.25 8.64
C LYS A 68 -10.79 -23.81 7.17
N THR A 69 -10.34 -24.68 6.27
CA THR A 69 -10.35 -24.44 4.83
C THR A 69 -11.79 -24.37 4.30
N ALA A 70 -12.67 -25.28 4.72
CA ALA A 70 -14.08 -25.28 4.33
C ALA A 70 -14.81 -24.00 4.78
N HIS A 71 -14.57 -23.53 6.00
CA HIS A 71 -15.13 -22.26 6.48
C HIS A 71 -14.58 -21.05 5.71
N ALA A 72 -13.28 -21.04 5.37
CA ALA A 72 -12.70 -19.99 4.54
C ALA A 72 -13.33 -19.97 3.14
N LEU A 73 -13.48 -21.13 2.49
CA LEU A 73 -14.16 -21.22 1.20
C LEU A 73 -15.63 -20.80 1.28
N GLN A 74 -16.34 -21.14 2.35
CA GLN A 74 -17.73 -20.72 2.52
C GLN A 74 -17.85 -19.19 2.64
N ALA A 75 -16.92 -18.56 3.37
CA ALA A 75 -16.85 -17.11 3.45
C ALA A 75 -16.53 -16.46 2.08
N ASP A 76 -15.60 -17.05 1.32
CA ASP A 76 -15.26 -16.59 -0.04
C ASP A 76 -16.45 -16.73 -1.00
N VAL A 77 -17.20 -17.83 -0.94
CA VAL A 77 -18.42 -18.03 -1.75
C VAL A 77 -19.46 -16.97 -1.42
N THR A 78 -19.77 -16.75 -0.15
CA THR A 78 -20.72 -15.70 0.26
C THR A 78 -20.24 -14.31 -0.17
N GLN A 79 -18.94 -14.03 -0.09
CA GLN A 79 -18.37 -12.77 -0.57
C GLN A 79 -18.53 -12.61 -2.09
N MET A 80 -18.28 -13.67 -2.86
CA MET A 80 -18.42 -13.64 -4.32
C MET A 80 -19.88 -13.52 -4.76
N GLU A 81 -20.83 -14.16 -4.07
CA GLU A 81 -22.27 -13.99 -4.31
C GLU A 81 -22.72 -12.55 -4.06
N ALA A 82 -22.24 -11.93 -2.98
CA ALA A 82 -22.51 -10.53 -2.68
C ALA A 82 -21.97 -9.60 -3.80
N LYS A 83 -20.73 -9.83 -4.25
CA LYS A 83 -20.14 -9.08 -5.38
C LYS A 83 -20.92 -9.29 -6.69
N ALA A 84 -21.33 -10.52 -7.00
CA ALA A 84 -22.11 -10.81 -8.20
C ALA A 84 -23.47 -10.10 -8.18
N LYS A 85 -24.13 -10.07 -7.01
CA LYS A 85 -25.37 -9.32 -6.81
C LYS A 85 -25.17 -7.81 -6.97
N GLU A 86 -24.12 -7.25 -6.39
CA GLU A 86 -23.80 -5.82 -6.52
C GLU A 86 -23.58 -5.42 -7.99
N VAL A 87 -22.87 -6.25 -8.77
CA VAL A 87 -22.68 -6.04 -10.21
C VAL A 87 -24.00 -6.10 -10.97
N ALA A 88 -24.87 -7.08 -10.67
CA ALA A 88 -26.17 -7.21 -11.32
C ALA A 88 -27.10 -6.02 -11.00
N ASP A 89 -27.18 -5.62 -9.73
CA ASP A 89 -28.00 -4.47 -9.29
C ASP A 89 -27.48 -3.16 -9.93
N THR A 90 -26.15 -2.99 -10.02
CA THR A 90 -25.53 -1.83 -10.68
C THR A 90 -25.80 -1.81 -12.19
N ALA A 91 -25.70 -2.96 -12.87
CA ALA A 91 -25.98 -3.07 -14.30
C ALA A 91 -27.45 -2.77 -14.62
N ALA A 92 -28.39 -3.29 -13.81
CA ALA A 92 -29.82 -3.03 -13.96
C ALA A 92 -30.15 -1.53 -13.76
N ALA A 93 -29.53 -0.88 -12.76
CA ALA A 93 -29.69 0.56 -12.52
C ALA A 93 -29.13 1.40 -13.68
N TYR A 94 -27.97 1.00 -14.24
CA TYR A 94 -27.38 1.64 -15.40
C TYR A 94 -28.30 1.52 -16.64
N ASP A 95 -28.81 0.33 -16.95
CA ASP A 95 -29.72 0.13 -18.08
C ASP A 95 -31.04 0.89 -17.94
N ALA A 96 -31.62 0.91 -16.73
CA ALA A 96 -32.84 1.66 -16.44
C ALA A 96 -32.67 3.17 -16.65
N THR A 97 -31.49 3.72 -16.40
CA THR A 97 -31.20 5.15 -16.59
C THR A 97 -30.75 5.49 -18.01
N LEU A 98 -30.09 4.57 -18.71
CA LEU A 98 -29.48 4.82 -20.03
C LEU A 98 -30.50 5.17 -21.11
N GLN A 99 -31.60 4.42 -21.22
CA GLN A 99 -32.59 4.62 -22.29
C GLN A 99 -33.31 5.98 -22.19
N PRO A 100 -33.83 6.40 -21.01
CA PRO A 100 -34.33 7.77 -20.82
C PRO A 100 -33.28 8.84 -21.11
N LEU A 101 -32.02 8.62 -20.72
CA LEU A 101 -30.94 9.58 -20.96
C LEU A 101 -30.66 9.76 -22.45
N LYS A 102 -30.59 8.66 -23.22
CA LYS A 102 -30.42 8.68 -24.69
C LYS A 102 -31.53 9.48 -25.36
N LYS A 103 -32.79 9.21 -25.04
CA LYS A 103 -33.94 9.97 -25.59
C LYS A 103 -33.85 11.46 -25.27
N ARG A 104 -33.50 11.83 -24.04
CA ARG A 104 -33.31 13.24 -23.64
C ARG A 104 -32.15 13.88 -24.40
N LEU A 105 -31.04 13.16 -24.56
CA LEU A 105 -29.87 13.64 -25.30
C LEU A 105 -30.22 13.90 -26.77
N ASP A 106 -30.93 12.98 -27.43
CA ASP A 106 -31.33 13.11 -28.83
C ASP A 106 -32.31 14.28 -29.03
N ALA A 107 -33.25 14.47 -28.11
CA ALA A 107 -34.15 15.62 -28.11
C ALA A 107 -33.39 16.95 -27.96
N VAL A 108 -32.42 17.00 -27.04
CA VAL A 108 -31.55 18.18 -26.86
C VAL A 108 -30.72 18.46 -28.11
N LYS A 109 -30.07 17.44 -28.70
CA LYS A 109 -29.29 17.58 -29.93
C LYS A 109 -30.14 18.14 -31.07
N THR A 110 -31.32 17.58 -31.28
CA THR A 110 -32.25 18.04 -32.32
C THR A 110 -32.62 19.51 -32.13
N THR A 111 -32.97 19.88 -30.90
CA THR A 111 -33.34 21.27 -30.55
C THR A 111 -32.16 22.22 -30.75
N LEU A 112 -30.95 21.83 -30.34
CA LEU A 112 -29.74 22.64 -30.51
C LEU A 112 -29.43 22.90 -31.99
N VAL A 113 -29.50 21.88 -32.85
CA VAL A 113 -29.29 22.04 -34.30
C VAL A 113 -30.30 23.02 -34.89
N GLN A 114 -31.59 22.89 -34.55
CA GLN A 114 -32.63 23.80 -35.04
C GLN A 114 -32.37 25.26 -34.62
N LYS A 115 -32.01 25.48 -33.35
CA LYS A 115 -31.73 26.82 -32.82
C LYS A 115 -30.45 27.41 -33.39
N LEU A 116 -29.40 26.61 -33.56
CA LEU A 116 -28.15 27.04 -34.16
C LEU A 116 -28.35 27.46 -35.62
N THR A 117 -29.06 26.67 -36.42
CA THR A 117 -29.38 27.03 -37.82
C THR A 117 -30.14 28.36 -37.91
N ALA A 118 -31.13 28.58 -37.05
CA ALA A 118 -31.86 29.83 -37.00
C ALA A 118 -30.97 31.02 -36.60
N ALA A 119 -30.08 30.84 -35.61
CA ALA A 119 -29.14 31.88 -35.18
C ALA A 119 -28.11 32.22 -36.28
N LEU A 120 -27.49 31.21 -36.90
CA LEU A 120 -26.50 31.37 -37.97
C LEU A 120 -27.08 32.10 -39.19
N ALA A 121 -28.37 31.91 -39.49
CA ALA A 121 -29.02 32.65 -40.57
C ALA A 121 -29.09 34.17 -40.32
N VAL A 122 -29.11 34.58 -39.04
CA VAL A 122 -29.22 35.99 -38.62
C VAL A 122 -27.84 36.63 -38.38
N ILE A 123 -26.90 35.91 -37.78
CA ILE A 123 -25.60 36.48 -37.34
C ILE A 123 -24.48 36.41 -38.38
N LYS A 124 -24.74 35.99 -39.62
CA LYS A 124 -23.74 35.63 -40.65
C LYS A 124 -22.45 36.45 -40.64
N ASP A 125 -22.55 37.78 -40.69
CA ASP A 125 -21.39 38.67 -40.82
C ASP A 125 -20.61 38.82 -39.50
N ASP A 126 -21.23 38.46 -38.38
CA ASP A 126 -20.69 38.56 -37.01
C ASP A 126 -20.20 37.20 -36.47
N GLN A 127 -20.44 36.10 -37.21
CA GLN A 127 -20.13 34.74 -36.75
C GLN A 127 -18.65 34.56 -36.37
N ALA A 128 -17.74 34.95 -37.26
CA ALA A 128 -16.30 34.78 -37.03
C ALA A 128 -15.79 35.54 -35.79
N ARG A 129 -16.38 36.70 -35.51
CA ARG A 129 -16.10 37.50 -34.30
C ARG A 129 -16.56 36.77 -33.05
N ILE A 130 -17.80 36.27 -33.05
CA ILE A 130 -18.38 35.54 -31.92
C ILE A 130 -17.59 34.25 -31.66
N ASP A 131 -17.28 33.49 -32.70
CA ASP A 131 -16.48 32.26 -32.60
C ASP A 131 -15.07 32.54 -32.04
N GLY A 132 -14.45 33.67 -32.42
CA GLY A 132 -13.18 34.13 -31.85
C GLY A 132 -13.27 34.41 -30.34
N VAL A 133 -14.29 35.16 -29.91
CA VAL A 133 -14.53 35.44 -28.47
C VAL A 133 -14.76 34.14 -27.69
N VAL A 134 -15.52 33.21 -28.24
CA VAL A 134 -15.76 31.89 -27.63
C VAL A 134 -14.45 31.11 -27.50
N ALA A 135 -13.65 31.06 -28.56
CA ALA A 135 -12.39 30.33 -28.56
C ALA A 135 -11.38 30.89 -27.53
N ASP A 136 -11.28 32.21 -27.40
CA ASP A 136 -10.38 32.83 -26.42
C ASP A 136 -10.87 32.65 -24.98
N PHE A 137 -12.19 32.67 -24.77
CA PHE A 137 -12.76 32.30 -23.48
C PHE A 137 -12.46 30.84 -23.12
N ASP A 138 -12.59 29.91 -24.08
CA ASP A 138 -12.30 28.50 -23.88
C ASP A 138 -10.83 28.25 -23.54
N LYS A 139 -9.89 28.95 -24.20
CA LYS A 139 -8.47 28.90 -23.84
C LYS A 139 -8.24 29.37 -22.41
N SER A 140 -8.86 30.48 -22.00
CA SER A 140 -8.75 31.02 -20.64
C SER A 140 -9.31 30.05 -19.58
N LEU A 141 -10.45 29.43 -19.87
CA LEU A 141 -11.06 28.43 -19.01
C LEU A 141 -10.19 27.17 -18.89
N ALA A 142 -9.60 26.72 -19.99
CA ALA A 142 -8.68 25.59 -20.02
C ALA A 142 -7.40 25.88 -19.23
N ALA A 143 -6.85 27.10 -19.32
CA ALA A 143 -5.69 27.52 -18.53
C ALA A 143 -6.00 27.48 -17.03
N LYS A 144 -7.13 28.04 -16.59
CA LYS A 144 -7.57 27.97 -15.18
C LYS A 144 -7.77 26.54 -14.68
N ALA A 145 -8.34 25.67 -15.53
CA ALA A 145 -8.50 24.26 -15.19
C ALA A 145 -7.15 23.54 -15.03
N LYS A 146 -6.19 23.86 -15.90
CA LYS A 146 -4.82 23.36 -15.79
C LYS A 146 -4.14 23.85 -14.52
N ASP A 147 -4.26 25.14 -14.19
CA ASP A 147 -3.68 25.71 -12.98
C ASP A 147 -4.21 25.01 -11.71
N ALA A 148 -5.51 24.70 -11.67
CA ALA A 148 -6.12 23.95 -10.57
C ALA A 148 -5.57 22.51 -10.44
N VAL A 149 -5.36 21.83 -11.57
CA VAL A 149 -4.74 20.50 -11.59
C VAL A 149 -3.29 20.56 -11.11
N ASP A 150 -2.51 21.50 -11.62
CA ASP A 150 -1.10 21.67 -11.24
C ASP A 150 -0.95 22.05 -9.76
N ALA A 151 -1.83 22.91 -9.23
CA ALA A 151 -1.86 23.26 -7.81
C ALA A 151 -2.26 22.06 -6.92
N THR A 152 -3.22 21.24 -7.36
CA THR A 152 -3.58 19.99 -6.67
C THR A 152 -2.39 19.02 -6.64
N ALA A 153 -1.68 18.86 -7.76
CA ALA A 153 -0.49 18.01 -7.82
C ALA A 153 0.63 18.52 -6.89
N ALA A 154 0.83 19.84 -6.83
CA ALA A 154 1.78 20.46 -5.91
C ALA A 154 1.40 20.23 -4.44
N SER A 155 0.12 20.31 -4.09
CA SER A 155 -0.40 19.99 -2.76
C SER A 155 -0.15 18.53 -2.37
N VAL A 156 -0.45 17.59 -3.27
CA VAL A 156 -0.18 16.16 -3.05
C VAL A 156 1.30 15.89 -2.85
N LYS A 157 2.16 16.51 -3.68
CA LYS A 157 3.62 16.39 -3.53
C LYS A 157 4.10 16.94 -2.18
N ALA A 158 3.63 18.12 -1.78
CA ALA A 158 4.03 18.74 -0.52
C ALA A 158 3.59 17.88 0.70
N ALA A 159 2.42 17.25 0.63
CA ALA A 159 1.98 16.29 1.66
C ALA A 159 2.89 15.05 1.73
N ALA A 160 3.34 14.53 0.58
CA ALA A 160 4.30 13.43 0.54
C ALA A 160 5.67 13.82 1.12
N ASP A 161 6.14 15.04 0.82
CA ASP A 161 7.38 15.60 1.36
C ASP A 161 7.30 15.71 2.91
N THR A 162 6.15 16.10 3.48
CA THR A 162 5.93 16.10 4.94
C THR A 162 6.03 14.70 5.53
N LYS A 163 5.42 13.68 4.91
CA LYS A 163 5.51 12.29 5.38
C LYS A 163 6.95 11.78 5.36
N ALA A 164 7.71 12.10 4.31
CA ALA A 164 9.12 11.75 4.21
C ALA A 164 9.95 12.43 5.32
N ALA A 165 9.71 13.72 5.60
CA ALA A 165 10.37 14.44 6.68
C ALA A 165 10.05 13.84 8.07
N GLN A 166 8.81 13.45 8.32
CA GLN A 166 8.40 12.78 9.57
C GLN A 166 9.11 11.43 9.74
N SER A 167 9.23 10.64 8.68
CA SER A 167 9.98 9.38 8.71
C SER A 167 11.47 9.61 9.02
N ALA A 168 12.06 10.68 8.47
CA ALA A 168 13.45 11.03 8.76
C ALA A 168 13.64 11.48 10.22
N LEU A 169 12.70 12.26 10.77
CA LEU A 169 12.70 12.62 12.19
C LEU A 169 12.61 11.39 13.09
N GLN A 170 11.72 10.44 12.78
CA GLN A 170 11.59 9.20 13.55
C GLN A 170 12.90 8.40 13.52
N ALA A 171 13.53 8.28 12.34
CA ALA A 171 14.84 7.62 12.22
C ALA A 171 15.92 8.30 13.06
N ALA A 172 15.96 9.64 13.06
CA ALA A 172 16.90 10.41 13.89
C ALA A 172 16.64 10.21 15.40
N GLN A 173 15.37 10.16 15.82
CA GLN A 173 14.99 9.91 17.22
C GLN A 173 15.37 8.49 17.68
N VAL A 174 15.21 7.49 16.82
CA VAL A 174 15.66 6.11 17.07
C VAL A 174 17.18 6.08 17.23
N ALA A 175 17.93 6.66 16.29
CA ALA A 175 19.39 6.72 16.37
C ALA A 175 19.88 7.45 17.64
N TYR A 176 19.24 8.56 18.01
CA TYR A 176 19.54 9.25 19.26
C TYR A 176 19.27 8.38 20.50
N THR A 177 18.16 7.63 20.50
CA THR A 177 17.83 6.70 21.58
C THR A 177 18.82 5.54 21.68
N GLU A 178 19.25 4.98 20.55
CA GLU A 178 20.27 3.93 20.48
C GLU A 178 21.62 4.42 21.03
N VAL A 179 22.09 5.59 20.57
CA VAL A 179 23.34 6.17 21.08
C VAL A 179 23.23 6.44 22.58
N LYS A 180 22.13 7.03 23.06
CA LYS A 180 21.91 7.28 24.50
C LYS A 180 21.82 5.98 25.32
N GLY A 181 21.29 4.91 24.74
CA GLY A 181 21.08 3.62 25.40
C GLY A 181 22.29 2.69 25.37
N TRP A 182 23.36 3.07 24.65
CA TRP A 182 24.50 2.19 24.37
C TRP A 182 25.14 1.58 25.62
N ALA A 183 25.33 2.37 26.70
CA ALA A 183 25.94 1.86 27.94
C ALA A 183 25.08 0.79 28.63
N ASN A 184 23.75 0.95 28.60
CA ASN A 184 22.83 -0.04 29.17
C ASN A 184 22.81 -1.32 28.31
N GLN A 185 22.83 -1.17 26.98
CA GLN A 185 22.93 -2.31 26.06
C GLN A 185 24.24 -3.07 26.25
N LEU A 186 25.37 -2.35 26.38
CA LEU A 186 26.66 -2.97 26.67
C LEU A 186 26.64 -3.69 28.02
N THR A 187 26.09 -3.07 29.06
CA THR A 187 25.97 -3.69 30.39
C THR A 187 25.17 -4.99 30.30
N ALA A 188 24.03 -4.99 29.60
CA ALA A 188 23.22 -6.19 29.40
C ALA A 188 23.98 -7.29 28.63
N SER A 189 24.69 -6.92 27.57
CA SER A 189 25.52 -7.85 26.79
C SER A 189 26.66 -8.45 27.61
N VAL A 190 27.34 -7.64 28.42
CA VAL A 190 28.39 -8.10 29.33
C VAL A 190 27.82 -9.07 30.37
N THR A 191 26.71 -8.71 31.04
CA THR A 191 26.05 -9.61 32.00
C THR A 191 25.57 -10.91 31.37
N ALA A 192 25.06 -10.86 30.13
CA ALA A 192 24.66 -12.07 29.40
C ALA A 192 25.88 -12.96 29.05
N ALA A 193 26.99 -12.36 28.62
CA ALA A 193 28.24 -13.07 28.36
C ALA A 193 28.83 -13.69 29.65
N GLU A 194 28.83 -12.96 30.78
CA GLU A 194 29.24 -13.46 32.10
C GLU A 194 28.44 -14.69 32.51
N ASN A 195 27.11 -14.69 32.29
CA ASN A 195 26.26 -15.84 32.58
C ASN A 195 26.60 -17.05 31.71
N LEU A 196 26.94 -16.86 30.43
CA LEU A 196 27.38 -17.94 29.56
C LEU A 196 28.76 -18.48 29.98
N VAL A 197 29.69 -17.60 30.37
CA VAL A 197 30.99 -17.98 30.92
C VAL A 197 30.83 -18.75 32.24
N ALA A 198 29.90 -18.38 33.13
CA ALA A 198 29.66 -19.15 34.34
C ALA A 198 29.22 -20.61 34.03
N ARG A 199 28.49 -20.82 32.93
CA ARG A 199 28.06 -22.16 32.49
C ARG A 199 29.17 -22.99 31.85
N THR A 200 30.26 -22.37 31.37
CA THR A 200 31.39 -23.10 30.80
C THR A 200 32.08 -23.96 31.86
N ILE A 201 32.15 -23.49 33.10
CA ILE A 201 32.75 -24.22 34.24
C ILE A 201 32.01 -25.54 34.49
N ILE A 202 30.67 -25.53 34.37
CA ILE A 202 29.84 -26.74 34.54
C ILE A 202 30.10 -27.71 33.38
N ALA A 203 30.09 -27.22 32.14
CA ALA A 203 30.35 -28.03 30.95
C ALA A 203 31.77 -28.65 30.98
N GLU A 204 32.77 -27.88 31.40
CA GLU A 204 34.15 -28.32 31.56
C GLU A 204 34.27 -29.41 32.64
N THR A 205 33.66 -29.20 33.82
CA THR A 205 33.67 -30.18 34.92
C THR A 205 32.99 -31.50 34.54
N GLN A 206 31.98 -31.43 33.66
CA GLN A 206 31.25 -32.60 33.15
C GLN A 206 31.92 -33.25 31.92
N GLY A 207 33.00 -32.67 31.39
CA GLY A 207 33.67 -33.14 30.18
C GLY A 207 32.86 -32.94 28.88
N ASP A 208 31.85 -32.06 28.89
CA ASP A 208 31.03 -31.73 27.71
C ASP A 208 31.67 -30.59 26.90
N TYR A 209 32.66 -30.96 26.09
CA TYR A 209 33.39 -30.01 25.24
C TYR A 209 32.56 -29.44 24.09
N ILE A 210 31.46 -30.09 23.70
CA ILE A 210 30.54 -29.57 22.68
C ILE A 210 29.76 -28.39 23.27
N ALA A 211 29.19 -28.56 24.46
CA ALA A 211 28.53 -27.47 25.18
C ALA A 211 29.51 -26.33 25.49
N LEU A 212 30.74 -26.65 25.91
CA LEU A 212 31.79 -25.66 26.15
C LEU A 212 32.06 -24.79 24.90
N TYR A 213 32.25 -25.41 23.74
CA TYR A 213 32.50 -24.70 22.48
C TYR A 213 31.34 -23.77 22.11
N VAL A 214 30.09 -24.24 22.21
CA VAL A 214 28.91 -23.43 21.90
C VAL A 214 28.78 -22.25 22.86
N LEU A 215 28.91 -22.48 24.17
CA LEU A 215 28.81 -21.44 25.19
C LEU A 215 29.85 -20.32 24.99
N VAL A 216 31.10 -20.68 24.67
CA VAL A 216 32.16 -19.71 24.39
C VAL A 216 31.88 -18.93 23.11
N ARG A 217 31.38 -19.58 22.05
CA ARG A 217 31.03 -18.90 20.78
C ARG A 217 29.87 -17.93 20.93
N GLU A 218 28.84 -18.31 21.67
CA GLU A 218 27.70 -17.44 21.98
C GLU A 218 28.12 -16.26 22.87
N ALA A 219 28.96 -16.49 23.90
CA ALA A 219 29.49 -15.41 24.73
C ALA A 219 30.34 -14.43 23.91
N GLN A 220 31.18 -14.94 23.00
CA GLN A 220 31.98 -14.11 22.10
C GLN A 220 31.12 -13.29 21.13
N ALA A 221 29.97 -13.84 20.68
CA ALA A 221 29.06 -13.14 19.77
C ALA A 221 28.30 -11.98 20.44
N LEU A 222 28.09 -12.02 21.76
CA LEU A 222 27.39 -10.98 22.52
C LEU A 222 28.26 -9.75 22.81
N LEU A 223 29.58 -9.90 22.81
CA LEU A 223 30.51 -8.83 23.12
C LEU A 223 30.83 -8.00 21.86
N PRO A 224 30.91 -6.65 21.97
CA PRO A 224 31.33 -5.82 20.86
C PRO A 224 32.77 -6.15 20.46
N LYS A 225 33.05 -6.09 19.15
CA LYS A 225 34.39 -6.34 18.59
C LYS A 225 35.36 -5.21 18.86
N ASP A 226 34.82 -3.99 18.94
CA ASP A 226 35.57 -2.77 19.19
C ASP A 226 35.49 -2.40 20.68
N PRO A 227 36.54 -1.77 21.24
CA PRO A 227 36.50 -1.28 22.60
C PRO A 227 35.40 -0.23 22.79
N PRO A 228 34.87 -0.08 24.02
CA PRO A 228 34.00 1.04 24.38
C PRO A 228 34.58 2.39 23.92
N PRO A 229 33.78 3.28 23.33
CA PRO A 229 34.22 4.63 23.03
C PRO A 229 34.61 5.36 24.32
N SER A 230 35.51 6.34 24.21
CA SER A 230 35.81 7.19 25.36
C SER A 230 34.58 8.01 25.76
N THR A 231 34.55 8.51 26.99
CA THR A 231 33.46 9.39 27.46
C THR A 231 33.29 10.62 26.56
N ALA A 232 34.38 11.18 26.05
CA ALA A 232 34.36 12.31 25.14
C ALA A 232 33.73 11.93 23.78
N ASP A 233 34.20 10.84 23.17
CA ASP A 233 33.68 10.38 21.88
C ASP A 233 32.19 10.01 21.95
N HIS A 234 31.77 9.42 23.08
CA HIS A 234 30.35 9.14 23.34
C HIS A 234 29.54 10.43 23.51
N GLY A 235 30.06 11.41 24.25
CA GLY A 235 29.43 12.73 24.39
C GLY A 235 29.23 13.43 23.04
N ASP A 236 30.25 13.41 22.19
CA ASP A 236 30.18 13.97 20.83
C ASP A 236 29.16 13.21 19.96
N ALA A 237 29.09 11.88 20.07
CA ALA A 237 28.10 11.07 19.36
C ALA A 237 26.66 11.39 19.79
N VAL A 238 26.42 11.58 21.11
CA VAL A 238 25.12 11.98 21.65
C VAL A 238 24.74 13.37 21.15
N GLN A 239 25.65 14.35 21.22
CA GLN A 239 25.41 15.72 20.73
C GLN A 239 25.09 15.72 19.24
N LYS A 240 25.87 15.02 18.42
CA LYS A 240 25.65 14.91 16.98
C LYS A 240 24.29 14.27 16.66
N ALA A 241 23.89 13.24 17.39
CA ALA A 241 22.58 12.61 17.21
C ALA A 241 21.44 13.54 17.65
N GLN A 242 21.62 14.33 18.71
CA GLN A 242 20.67 15.35 19.14
C GLN A 242 20.51 16.46 18.09
N ASP A 243 21.62 16.97 17.56
CA ASP A 243 21.61 18.00 16.51
C ASP A 243 20.91 17.50 15.24
N ALA A 244 21.08 16.23 14.89
CA ALA A 244 20.37 15.59 13.79
C ALA A 244 18.85 15.54 14.01
N VAL A 245 18.40 15.28 15.25
CA VAL A 245 16.97 15.34 15.61
C VAL A 245 16.42 16.76 15.46
N VAL A 246 17.15 17.77 15.93
CA VAL A 246 16.75 19.18 15.81
C VAL A 246 16.65 19.60 14.34
N ALA A 247 17.64 19.26 13.52
CA ALA A 247 17.62 19.56 12.09
C ALA A 247 16.48 18.84 11.34
N ALA A 248 16.20 17.58 11.71
CA ALA A 248 15.08 16.83 11.16
C ALA A 248 13.72 17.46 11.54
N GLN A 249 13.57 17.93 12.79
CA GLN A 249 12.37 18.64 13.23
C GLN A 249 12.14 19.93 12.43
N GLN A 250 13.17 20.75 12.24
CA GLN A 250 13.07 21.96 11.41
C GLN A 250 12.63 21.65 9.97
N THR A 251 13.07 20.51 9.43
CA THR A 251 12.66 20.04 8.11
C THR A 251 11.18 19.65 8.09
N VAL A 252 10.68 18.98 9.13
CA VAL A 252 9.24 18.67 9.29
C VAL A 252 8.41 19.94 9.36
N ASP A 253 8.85 20.93 10.15
CA ASP A 253 8.11 22.19 10.33
C ASP A 253 7.99 22.94 8.99
N LYS A 254 9.11 23.04 8.25
CA LYS A 254 9.13 23.66 6.93
C LYS A 254 8.26 22.90 5.93
N ALA A 255 8.33 21.57 5.90
CA ALA A 255 7.52 20.75 5.01
C ALA A 255 6.02 20.91 5.32
N THR A 256 5.65 20.95 6.60
CA THR A 256 4.28 21.14 7.06
C THR A 256 3.73 22.51 6.63
N ALA A 257 4.51 23.58 6.81
CA ALA A 257 4.12 24.93 6.36
C ALA A 257 3.92 24.98 4.84
N ASN A 258 4.84 24.37 4.07
CA ASN A 258 4.72 24.30 2.62
C ASN A 258 3.48 23.50 2.17
N ALA A 259 3.18 22.39 2.85
CA ALA A 259 2.00 21.59 2.57
C ALA A 259 0.70 22.36 2.83
N ALA A 260 0.63 23.12 3.93
CA ALA A 260 -0.52 23.98 4.22
C ALA A 260 -0.71 25.04 3.13
N GLN A 261 0.36 25.74 2.74
CA GLN A 261 0.30 26.75 1.68
C GLN A 261 -0.11 26.16 0.32
N ALA A 262 0.41 24.99 -0.03
CA ALA A 262 0.07 24.31 -1.27
C ALA A 262 -1.39 23.83 -1.29
N ALA A 263 -1.91 23.35 -0.15
CA ALA A 263 -3.32 22.96 -0.01
C ALA A 263 -4.26 24.16 -0.13
N GLU A 264 -3.92 25.30 0.50
CA GLU A 264 -4.70 26.54 0.35
C GLU A 264 -4.70 27.04 -1.10
N ASN A 265 -3.55 27.04 -1.76
CA ASN A 265 -3.45 27.40 -3.17
C ASN A 265 -4.30 26.47 -4.07
N ALA A 266 -4.23 25.16 -3.85
CA ALA A 266 -5.05 24.19 -4.57
C ALA A 266 -6.56 24.45 -4.38
N ALA A 267 -7.00 24.69 -3.15
CA ALA A 267 -8.40 25.02 -2.87
C ALA A 267 -8.85 26.35 -3.53
N SER A 268 -7.99 27.37 -3.47
CA SER A 268 -8.27 28.69 -4.08
C SER A 268 -8.36 28.61 -5.60
N THR A 269 -7.38 27.96 -6.25
CA THR A 269 -7.36 27.75 -7.71
C THR A 269 -8.52 26.89 -8.19
N GLN A 270 -8.87 25.82 -7.46
CA GLN A 270 -10.04 24.99 -7.76
C GLN A 270 -11.34 25.80 -7.68
N LYS A 271 -11.52 26.60 -6.61
CA LYS A 271 -12.67 27.49 -6.47
C LYS A 271 -12.75 28.50 -7.61
N ALA A 272 -11.61 29.06 -8.03
CA ALA A 272 -11.55 29.99 -9.16
C ALA A 272 -11.90 29.31 -10.50
N ALA A 273 -11.44 28.09 -10.72
CA ALA A 273 -11.77 27.30 -11.91
C ALA A 273 -13.27 26.94 -11.96
N ASP A 274 -13.85 26.54 -10.83
CA ASP A 274 -15.27 26.21 -10.74
C ASP A 274 -16.16 27.45 -10.86
N ALA A 275 -15.75 28.58 -10.26
CA ALA A 275 -16.43 29.87 -10.46
C ALA A 275 -16.43 30.28 -11.94
N ALA A 276 -15.30 30.14 -12.64
CA ALA A 276 -15.20 30.45 -14.08
C ALA A 276 -16.06 29.53 -14.95
N LYS A 277 -16.22 28.25 -14.57
CA LYS A 277 -17.16 27.34 -15.24
C LYS A 277 -18.61 27.75 -15.01
N ALA A 278 -18.95 28.10 -13.76
CA ALA A 278 -20.30 28.51 -13.39
C ALA A 278 -20.71 29.84 -14.03
N SER A 279 -19.79 30.79 -14.16
CA SER A 279 -20.03 32.10 -14.78
C SER A 279 -19.95 32.09 -16.31
N ARG A 280 -19.51 30.97 -16.93
CA ARG A 280 -19.24 30.84 -18.37
C ARG A 280 -20.27 31.55 -19.25
N MET A 281 -21.55 31.22 -19.10
CA MET A 281 -22.58 31.77 -19.98
C MET A 281 -22.72 33.29 -19.82
N ILE A 282 -22.69 33.78 -18.59
CA ILE A 282 -22.84 35.22 -18.28
C ILE A 282 -21.63 36.00 -18.82
N ASP A 283 -20.43 35.51 -18.55
CA ASP A 283 -19.19 36.18 -18.96
C ASP A 283 -19.00 36.15 -20.47
N LEU A 284 -19.34 35.04 -21.12
CA LEU A 284 -19.26 34.89 -22.57
C LEU A 284 -20.24 35.82 -23.28
N LEU A 285 -21.49 35.92 -22.81
CA LEU A 285 -22.47 36.86 -23.36
C LEU A 285 -22.02 38.31 -23.17
N ALA A 286 -21.46 38.65 -22.00
CA ALA A 286 -20.92 39.98 -21.73
C ALA A 286 -19.69 40.30 -22.61
N ALA A 287 -18.82 39.33 -22.86
CA ALA A 287 -17.64 39.48 -23.72
C ALA A 287 -18.05 39.68 -25.19
N VAL A 288 -19.03 38.91 -25.68
CA VAL A 288 -19.59 39.06 -27.03
C VAL A 288 -20.24 40.43 -27.22
N ALA A 289 -20.93 40.96 -26.19
CA ALA A 289 -21.55 42.29 -26.21
C ALA A 289 -20.56 43.45 -26.17
N LYS A 290 -19.37 43.26 -25.61
CA LYS A 290 -18.31 44.28 -25.50
C LYS A 290 -17.33 44.27 -26.67
N ALA A 291 -17.23 43.16 -27.40
CA ALA A 291 -16.34 43.06 -28.55
C ALA A 291 -16.84 44.00 -29.68
N PRO A 292 -15.98 44.88 -30.23
CA PRO A 292 -16.38 45.83 -31.26
C PRO A 292 -16.94 45.10 -32.48
N ALA A 293 -18.03 45.61 -33.05
CA ALA A 293 -18.62 45.05 -34.27
C ALA A 293 -17.58 45.05 -35.40
N ALA A 294 -17.62 44.03 -36.26
CA ALA A 294 -16.77 44.03 -37.44
C ALA A 294 -17.07 45.32 -38.24
N GLU A 295 -16.06 46.20 -38.37
CA GLU A 295 -16.20 47.40 -39.21
C GLU A 295 -16.52 46.93 -40.62
N GLY A 296 -17.77 47.16 -41.04
CA GLY A 296 -18.22 46.89 -42.39
C GLY A 296 -17.35 47.70 -43.35
N LYS A 297 -16.47 47.03 -44.07
CA LYS A 297 -15.98 47.56 -45.35
C LYS A 297 -17.18 47.53 -46.30
N SER A 298 -17.93 48.64 -46.31
CA SER A 298 -18.81 49.00 -47.43
C SER A 298 -17.99 49.29 -48.67
#